data_AF-A0AAV9KB41-F1
#
_entry.id   AF-A0AAV9KB41-F1
#
_cell.length_a   1.000
_cell.length_b   1.000
_cell.length_c   1.000
_cell.angle_alpha   90.00
_cell.angle_beta   90.00
_cell.angle_gamma   90.00
#
_symmetry.space_group_name_H-M   'P 1'
#
loop_
_entity.id
_entity.type
_entity.pdbx_description
1 polymer ?
#
loop_
_entity_poly.entity_id
_entity_poly.type
_entity_poly.pdbx_seq_one_letter_code
_entity_poly.pdbx_strand_id
1 'polypeptide(L)'
;MAYYPYTKVHFSLLISFIIINLMMMTNASILHARVTEFFVSDLPQNTSPLQVHCQSQDDDLGVHTLKMNEKFDFSFHQNFWGITHFHYAFSWDLKNNNFDVFLNAKSLCRFNFFKQDIYCT
;
A
#
# COMPACT_ATOMS: atom_id res chain seq x y z
N MET A 1 45.09 37.36 -3.29
CA MET A 1 43.91 36.65 -2.76
C MET A 1 42.91 36.53 -3.89
N ALA A 2 42.69 35.32 -4.43
CA ALA A 2 41.82 35.14 -5.59
C ALA A 2 40.35 35.27 -5.14
N TYR A 3 39.65 36.27 -5.68
CA TYR A 3 38.24 36.53 -5.41
C TYR A 3 37.41 35.47 -6.14
N TYR A 4 36.83 34.51 -5.40
CA TYR A 4 35.94 33.52 -5.98
C TYR A 4 34.60 34.22 -6.29
N PRO A 5 34.17 34.32 -7.56
CA PRO A 5 33.05 35.16 -7.92
C PRO A 5 31.76 34.59 -7.33
N TYR A 6 31.07 35.41 -6.53
CA TYR A 6 29.82 35.09 -5.83
C TYR A 6 28.76 34.43 -6.73
N THR A 7 28.71 34.84 -8.00
CA THR A 7 27.82 34.27 -9.02
C THR A 7 28.06 32.79 -9.28
N LYS A 8 29.31 32.31 -9.23
CA LYS A 8 29.65 30.88 -9.37
C LYS A 8 29.23 30.08 -8.14
N VAL A 9 29.37 30.64 -6.94
CA VAL A 9 28.94 30.01 -5.69
C VAL A 9 27.42 29.88 -5.68
N HIS A 10 26.70 30.94 -6.04
CA HIS A 10 25.25 30.94 -6.10
C HIS A 10 24.72 29.93 -7.14
N PHE A 11 25.32 29.89 -8.33
CA PHE A 11 24.96 28.90 -9.35
C PHE A 11 25.24 27.46 -8.89
N SER A 12 26.37 27.24 -8.19
CA SER A 12 26.69 25.95 -7.59
C SER A 12 25.67 25.53 -6.52
N LEU A 13 25.17 26.46 -5.70
CA LEU A 13 24.14 26.19 -4.69
C LEU A 13 22.77 25.90 -5.30
N LEU A 14 22.41 26.60 -6.39
CA LEU A 14 21.17 26.31 -7.11
C LEU A 14 21.21 24.93 -7.77
N ILE A 15 22.33 24.58 -8.39
CA ILE A 15 22.52 23.24 -8.99
C ILE A 15 22.46 22.16 -7.91
N SER A 16 23.13 22.35 -6.76
CA SER A 16 23.08 21.35 -5.69
C SER A 16 21.66 21.18 -5.13
N PHE A 17 20.91 22.28 -4.99
CA PHE A 17 19.51 22.22 -4.56
C PHE A 17 18.64 21.46 -5.55
N ILE A 18 18.77 21.71 -6.85
CA ILE A 18 18.02 20.98 -7.90
C ILE A 18 18.37 19.49 -7.86
N ILE A 19 19.65 19.13 -7.75
CA ILE A 19 20.11 17.74 -7.68
C ILE A 19 19.53 17.03 -6.43
N ILE A 20 19.53 17.69 -5.27
CA ILE A 20 18.93 17.13 -4.03
C ILE A 20 17.43 16.84 -4.23
N ASN A 21 16.67 17.76 -4.82
CA ASN A 21 15.24 17.55 -5.09
C ASN A 21 14.99 16.42 -6.10
N LEU A 22 15.82 16.29 -7.13
CA LEU A 22 15.75 15.19 -8.11
C LEU A 22 16.00 13.83 -7.45
N MET A 23 16.99 13.74 -6.55
CA MET A 23 17.30 12.51 -5.81
C MET A 23 16.18 12.10 -4.84
N MET A 24 15.44 13.06 -4.27
CA MET A 24 14.32 12.78 -3.37
C MET A 24 13.15 12.08 -4.08
N MET A 25 12.86 12.44 -5.34
CA MET A 25 11.82 11.78 -6.13
C MET A 25 12.21 10.36 -6.56
N THR A 26 13.49 10.11 -6.88
CA THR A 26 13.97 8.77 -7.21
C THR A 26 14.03 7.86 -5.97
N ASN A 27 14.36 8.42 -4.81
CA ASN A 27 14.38 7.69 -3.54
C ASN A 27 12.98 7.26 -3.10
N ALA A 28 11.93 8.05 -3.39
CA ALA A 28 10.56 7.61 -3.15
C ALA A 28 10.30 6.29 -3.88
N SER A 29 10.61 6.16 -5.16
CA SER A 29 10.35 4.90 -5.89
C SER A 29 11.20 3.70 -5.43
N ILE A 30 12.39 3.93 -4.84
CA ILE A 30 13.33 2.86 -4.45
C ILE A 30 13.17 2.46 -2.96
N LEU A 31 12.71 3.35 -2.09
CA LEU A 31 12.56 3.09 -0.65
C LEU A 31 11.22 2.44 -0.28
N HIS A 32 10.21 2.50 -1.14
CA HIS A 32 8.92 1.89 -0.83
C HIS A 32 8.92 0.41 -1.18
N ALA A 33 8.93 -0.44 -0.17
CA ALA A 33 8.72 -1.87 -0.34
C ALA A 33 7.40 -2.10 -1.09
N ARG A 34 7.47 -2.84 -2.20
CA ARG A 34 6.28 -3.33 -2.89
C ARG A 34 5.72 -4.50 -2.10
N VAL A 35 4.49 -4.39 -1.68
CA VAL A 35 3.73 -5.48 -1.06
C VAL A 35 2.80 -6.05 -2.14
N THR A 36 2.71 -7.38 -2.20
CA THR A 36 1.79 -8.09 -3.08
C THR A 36 0.93 -9.00 -2.21
N GLU A 37 -0.37 -8.77 -2.26
CA GLU A 37 -1.35 -9.56 -1.54
C GLU A 37 -2.08 -10.48 -2.52
N PHE A 38 -2.34 -11.71 -2.08
CA PHE A 38 -3.06 -12.72 -2.87
C PHE A 38 -4.31 -13.13 -2.11
N PHE A 39 -5.44 -13.08 -2.79
CA PHE A 39 -6.72 -13.53 -2.27
C PHE A 39 -7.26 -14.68 -3.10
N VAL A 40 -7.72 -15.75 -2.46
CA VAL A 40 -8.28 -16.94 -3.10
C VAL A 40 -9.65 -17.23 -2.51
N SER A 41 -10.66 -17.37 -3.37
CA SER A 41 -12.00 -17.73 -2.93
C SER A 41 -12.11 -19.24 -2.72
N ASP A 42 -12.27 -19.67 -1.47
CA ASP A 42 -12.56 -21.07 -1.11
C ASP A 42 -14.07 -21.30 -0.88
N LEU A 43 -14.92 -20.43 -1.45
CA LEU A 43 -16.37 -20.64 -1.35
C LEU A 43 -16.79 -21.89 -2.14
N PRO A 44 -17.72 -22.70 -1.61
CA PRO A 44 -18.26 -23.85 -2.31
C PRO A 44 -18.85 -23.49 -3.68
N GLN A 45 -18.78 -24.42 -4.64
CA GLN A 45 -19.24 -24.22 -6.02
C GLN A 45 -20.74 -23.92 -6.16
N ASN A 46 -21.54 -24.27 -5.16
CA ASN A 46 -22.99 -24.03 -5.09
C ASN A 46 -23.35 -22.67 -4.46
N THR A 47 -22.36 -21.84 -4.15
CA THR A 47 -22.52 -20.49 -3.58
C THR A 47 -22.45 -19.45 -4.70
N SER A 48 -23.10 -18.29 -4.54
CA SER A 48 -22.89 -17.19 -5.49
C SER A 48 -21.43 -16.76 -5.52
N PRO A 49 -20.94 -16.24 -6.67
CA PRO A 49 -19.59 -15.69 -6.76
C PRO A 49 -19.34 -14.65 -5.68
N LEU A 50 -18.16 -14.72 -5.06
CA LEU A 50 -17.71 -13.79 -4.03
C LEU A 50 -17.37 -12.45 -4.67
N GLN A 51 -18.12 -11.41 -4.33
CA GLN A 51 -17.71 -10.04 -4.62
C GLN A 51 -16.77 -9.54 -3.52
N VAL A 52 -15.61 -9.06 -3.95
CA VAL A 52 -14.57 -8.49 -3.10
C VAL A 52 -14.34 -7.06 -3.54
N HIS A 53 -14.65 -6.09 -2.68
CA HIS A 53 -14.24 -4.71 -2.87
C HIS A 53 -13.02 -4.45 -2.00
N CYS A 54 -11.89 -4.17 -2.63
CA CYS A 54 -10.68 -3.79 -1.93
C CYS A 54 -10.47 -2.29 -2.03
N GLN A 55 -10.31 -1.63 -0.88
CA GLN A 55 -9.95 -0.21 -0.85
C GLN A 55 -9.05 0.08 0.35
N SER A 56 -8.23 1.10 0.20
CA SER A 56 -7.50 1.74 1.28
C SER A 56 -8.07 3.14 1.52
N GLN A 57 -7.49 3.87 2.47
CA GLN A 57 -7.79 5.28 2.65
C GLN A 57 -7.42 6.13 1.42
N ASP A 58 -6.34 5.77 0.71
CA ASP A 58 -5.75 6.58 -0.37
C ASP A 58 -6.08 6.05 -1.77
N ASP A 59 -6.25 4.73 -1.91
CA ASP A 59 -6.42 4.02 -3.17
C ASP A 59 -7.64 3.08 -3.14
N ASP A 60 -8.53 3.19 -4.14
CA ASP A 60 -9.60 2.22 -4.39
C ASP A 60 -9.16 1.24 -5.49
N LEU A 61 -9.08 -0.04 -5.17
CA LEU A 61 -8.68 -1.11 -6.10
C LEU A 61 -9.88 -1.73 -6.83
N GLY A 62 -11.08 -1.24 -6.53
CA GLY A 62 -12.32 -1.62 -7.17
C GLY A 62 -12.90 -2.94 -6.69
N VAL A 63 -13.98 -3.35 -7.37
CA VAL A 63 -14.74 -4.56 -7.06
C VAL A 63 -14.33 -5.69 -8.01
N HIS A 64 -14.00 -6.84 -7.44
CA HIS A 64 -13.63 -8.07 -8.13
C HIS A 64 -14.64 -9.16 -7.81
N THR A 65 -15.01 -9.97 -8.79
CA THR A 65 -15.92 -11.10 -8.60
C THR A 65 -15.17 -12.41 -8.80
N LEU A 66 -15.17 -13.27 -7.78
CA LEU A 66 -14.40 -14.51 -7.74
C LEU A 66 -15.30 -15.72 -7.57
N LYS A 67 -15.18 -16.69 -8.47
CA LYS A 67 -15.76 -18.03 -8.34
C LYS A 67 -14.90 -18.90 -7.43
N MET A 68 -15.37 -20.11 -7.12
CA MET A 68 -14.61 -21.11 -6.38
C MET A 68 -13.22 -21.33 -6.99
N ASN A 69 -12.19 -21.25 -6.15
CA ASN A 69 -10.77 -21.37 -6.48
C ASN A 69 -10.22 -20.29 -7.43
N GLU A 70 -10.98 -19.25 -7.75
CA GLU A 70 -10.43 -18.09 -8.45
C GLU A 70 -9.61 -17.24 -7.48
N LYS A 71 -8.56 -16.62 -8.04
CA LYS A 71 -7.63 -15.78 -7.31
C LYS A 71 -7.65 -14.36 -7.85
N PHE A 72 -7.43 -13.43 -6.94
CA PHE A 72 -7.18 -12.02 -7.22
C PHE A 72 -5.91 -11.60 -6.51
N ASP A 73 -5.03 -10.91 -7.22
CA ASP A 73 -3.81 -10.36 -6.65
C ASP A 73 -3.65 -8.90 -7.05
N PHE A 74 -3.07 -8.14 -6.13
CA PHE A 74 -2.74 -6.74 -6.35
C PHE A 74 -1.43 -6.40 -5.65
N SER A 75 -0.74 -5.41 -6.21
CA SER A 75 0.50 -4.89 -5.62
C SER A 75 0.38 -3.40 -5.39
N PHE A 76 0.91 -2.94 -4.26
CA PHE A 76 0.99 -1.53 -3.92
C PHE A 76 2.36 -1.19 -3.35
N HIS A 77 2.70 0.10 -3.35
CA HIS A 77 3.87 0.61 -2.66
C HIS A 77 3.41 1.24 -1.35
N GLN A 78 4.11 0.95 -0.25
CA GLN A 78 3.81 1.61 1.02
C GLN A 78 3.95 3.13 0.89
N ASN A 79 3.07 3.89 1.53
CA ASN A 79 3.19 5.34 1.51
C ASN A 79 4.41 5.82 2.33
N PHE A 80 4.93 7.01 2.01
CA PHE A 80 6.11 7.58 2.65
C PHE A 80 5.96 7.72 4.17
N TRP A 81 4.73 7.87 4.65
CA TRP A 81 4.40 8.00 6.06
C TRP A 81 4.36 6.66 6.81
N GLY A 82 4.45 5.53 6.10
CA GLY A 82 4.46 4.19 6.66
C GLY A 82 3.15 3.84 7.38
N ILE A 83 2.03 4.42 6.94
CA ILE A 83 0.68 4.18 7.43
C ILE A 83 -0.15 3.78 6.23
N THR A 84 -0.07 2.51 5.83
CA THR A 84 -0.88 1.99 4.74
C THR A 84 -1.86 0.97 5.32
N HIS A 85 -3.15 1.17 5.04
CA HIS A 85 -4.24 0.34 5.53
C HIS A 85 -5.14 -0.04 4.36
N PHE A 86 -5.30 -1.35 4.13
CA PHE A 86 -6.27 -1.89 3.18
C PHE A 86 -7.29 -2.71 3.94
N HIS A 87 -8.56 -2.50 3.62
CA HIS A 87 -9.65 -3.36 4.06
C HIS A 87 -10.41 -3.90 2.85
N TYR A 88 -10.98 -5.08 3.04
CA TYR A 88 -11.80 -5.74 2.06
C TYR A 88 -13.23 -5.80 2.55
N ALA A 89 -14.18 -5.46 1.68
CA ALA A 89 -15.58 -5.73 1.86
C ALA A 89 -15.99 -6.90 0.96
N PHE A 90 -16.50 -7.95 1.59
CA PHE A 90 -16.90 -9.19 0.96
C PHE A 90 -18.41 -9.29 0.93
N SER A 91 -18.95 -9.75 -0.18
CA SER A 91 -20.37 -10.09 -0.28
C SER A 91 -20.57 -11.33 -1.13
N TRP A 92 -21.38 -12.25 -0.62
CA TRP A 92 -21.82 -13.45 -1.34
C TRP A 92 -23.21 -13.84 -0.85
N ASP A 93 -24.08 -14.22 -1.78
CA ASP A 93 -25.51 -14.43 -1.51
C ASP A 93 -26.13 -13.23 -0.75
N LEU A 94 -26.62 -13.46 0.47
CA LEU A 94 -27.18 -12.46 1.39
C LEU A 94 -26.21 -12.10 2.53
N LYS A 95 -24.97 -12.60 2.47
CA LYS A 95 -23.96 -12.39 3.51
C LYS A 95 -23.00 -11.30 3.07
N ASN A 96 -22.61 -10.47 4.03
CA ASN A 96 -21.54 -9.50 3.87
C ASN A 96 -20.59 -9.58 5.07
N ASN A 97 -19.33 -9.28 4.84
CA ASN A 97 -18.36 -9.15 5.91
C ASN A 97 -17.21 -8.24 5.50
N ASN A 98 -16.56 -7.59 6.46
CA ASN A 98 -15.43 -6.70 6.19
C ASN A 98 -14.22 -7.14 7.02
N PHE A 99 -13.04 -7.15 6.41
CA PHE A 99 -11.79 -7.51 7.09
C PHE A 99 -10.67 -6.53 6.78
N ASP A 100 -9.82 -6.26 7.77
CA ASP A 100 -8.58 -5.53 7.61
C ASP A 100 -7.51 -6.48 7.04
N VAL A 101 -7.15 -6.33 5.77
CA VAL A 101 -6.22 -7.26 5.08
C VAL A 101 -4.78 -6.82 5.22
N PHE A 102 -4.54 -5.51 5.29
CA PHE A 102 -3.20 -4.98 5.51
C PHE A 102 -3.25 -3.79 6.44
N LEU A 103 -2.43 -3.80 7.49
CA LEU A 103 -2.27 -2.67 8.40
C LEU A 103 -0.80 -2.49 8.75
N ASN A 104 -0.12 -1.62 8.00
CA ASN A 104 1.20 -1.15 8.41
C ASN A 104 1.03 0.04 9.35
N ALA A 105 0.64 -0.23 10.59
CA ALA A 105 0.88 0.70 11.69
C ALA A 105 2.08 0.14 12.43
N LYS A 106 3.17 0.91 12.55
CA LYS A 106 4.27 0.60 13.49
C LYS A 106 3.63 0.18 14.81
N SER A 107 3.61 -1.12 15.10
CA SER A 107 3.38 -1.76 16.40
C SER A 107 2.09 -2.55 16.73
N LEU A 108 1.08 -2.72 15.88
CA LEU A 108 -0.08 -3.55 16.32
C LEU A 108 0.24 -5.06 16.40
N CYS A 109 1.00 -5.61 15.46
CA CYS A 109 1.51 -6.99 15.55
C CYS A 109 2.60 -7.17 16.63
N ARG A 110 3.20 -6.08 17.14
CA ARG A 110 4.22 -6.13 18.20
C ARG A 110 3.61 -6.20 19.60
N PHE A 111 2.38 -5.74 19.77
CA PHE A 111 1.80 -5.52 21.10
C PHE A 111 0.68 -6.51 21.49
N ASN A 112 0.40 -7.57 20.72
CA ASN A 112 -0.60 -8.60 21.07
C ASN A 112 -1.91 -7.99 21.63
N PHE A 113 -2.37 -6.88 21.05
CA PHE A 113 -3.67 -6.35 21.44
C PHE A 113 -4.75 -7.20 20.77
N PHE A 114 -5.63 -7.75 21.60
CA PHE A 114 -6.79 -8.58 21.26
C PHE A 114 -7.76 -7.88 20.30
N LYS A 115 -7.42 -7.79 19.00
CA LYS A 115 -8.38 -7.56 17.92
C LYS A 115 -8.40 -8.84 17.09
N GLN A 116 -9.55 -9.51 17.05
CA GLN A 116 -9.70 -10.89 16.55
C GLN A 116 -9.52 -11.05 15.03
N ASP A 117 -9.34 -9.95 14.30
CA ASP A 117 -9.38 -9.94 12.83
C ASP A 117 -8.18 -9.24 12.19
N ILE A 118 -7.00 -9.27 12.84
CA ILE A 118 -5.75 -8.76 12.25
C ILE A 118 -4.87 -9.95 11.86
N TYR A 119 -4.70 -10.17 10.56
CA TYR A 119 -3.72 -11.13 10.04
C TYR A 119 -2.34 -10.47 10.05
N CYS A 120 -1.46 -10.91 10.94
CA CYS A 120 -0.05 -10.53 10.96
C CYS A 120 0.74 -11.56 10.15
N THR A 121 1.32 -11.16 9.02
CA THR A 121 2.24 -12.00 8.24
C THR A 121 3.63 -12.04 8.86
#